data_AF-A0A9X3EJZ8-F1
#
_entry.id   AF-A0A9X3EJZ8-F1
#
_cell.length_a   1.000
_cell.length_b   1.000
_cell.length_c   1.000
_cell.angle_alpha   90.00
_cell.angle_beta   90.00
_cell.angle_gamma   90.00
#
_symmetry.space_group_name_H-M   'P 1'
#
loop_
_entity.id
_entity.type
_entity.pdbx_description
1 polymer ?
#
loop_
_entity_poly.entity_id
_entity_poly.type
_entity_poly.pdbx_seq_one_letter_code
_entity_poly.pdbx_strand_id
1 'polypeptide(L)'
;MTLSLLLSACSDSGGGTLDPSATDASTTAGDATTAPGTTAPDTTAEPTTAVPTSDGTTSTSTSTSTSTTDPGTTTGPACPAGDEGCPCDGGACGDGLVCEDEMCVPLAASCGDGKVDPGEACDDGNTVDTDACTAACADAVCGDGIVQEGVEACDDGNGDDADDCSSMCALASCGDGVLQDGEACDDGNDDDTDDCLATCMVATCGDGAVHAGVEDCDDGNADDTDECPSTCLAAECGDGFVHAGVEACDDGNDVDTDACLSTCVAASCGDGVVQAGVEECDDDNDVNTDACAACKTAECGDGFVQAGAEQCDDGNVVGGDGCEADCTLACGNDCWGEAGCMTAGGRCIRFTCTPGNASATACDSCFGWQPISYDEWMNQGYCSDVTTKYRQVHNTETRCGQAPMCCSDPASCGGGDNAWHFHDGANNRYVGPCLGCANDMNCTYWNGVDNGSYTRITACEKM
;
A
#
# COMPACT_ATOMS: atom_id res chain seq x y z
N MET A 1 -49.78 10.71 42.92
CA MET A 1 -49.84 11.35 41.59
C MET A 1 -48.60 10.89 40.84
N THR A 2 -48.54 9.62 40.40
CA THR A 2 -48.92 9.15 39.05
C THR A 2 -48.33 9.99 37.93
N LEU A 3 -47.20 9.56 37.39
CA LEU A 3 -46.79 9.88 36.04
C LEU A 3 -46.35 8.57 35.35
N SER A 4 -47.23 8.08 34.49
CA SER A 4 -46.98 6.98 33.57
C SER A 4 -46.26 7.53 32.34
N LEU A 5 -45.15 6.91 31.94
CA LEU A 5 -44.68 6.94 30.57
C LEU A 5 -44.83 5.54 29.98
N LEU A 6 -45.61 5.47 28.91
CA LEU A 6 -45.67 4.38 27.94
C LEU A 6 -44.57 4.63 26.91
N LEU A 7 -43.77 3.61 26.59
CA LEU A 7 -43.18 3.50 25.25
C LEU A 7 -43.30 2.06 24.76
N SER A 8 -43.71 1.99 23.51
CA SER A 8 -44.24 0.83 22.80
C SER A 8 -43.14 -0.04 22.21
N ALA A 9 -43.42 -1.33 22.13
CA ALA A 9 -42.62 -2.35 21.46
C ALA A 9 -42.72 -2.25 19.93
N CYS A 10 -41.66 -2.67 19.26
CA CYS A 10 -41.72 -3.31 17.94
C CYS A 10 -40.85 -4.57 17.98
N SER A 11 -41.48 -5.69 17.63
CA SER A 11 -40.88 -7.02 17.48
C SER A 11 -40.10 -7.11 16.18
N ASP A 12 -38.92 -7.73 16.22
CA ASP A 12 -38.24 -8.27 15.04
C ASP A 12 -38.53 -9.77 14.93
N SER A 13 -38.73 -10.26 13.71
CA SER A 13 -39.09 -11.63 13.39
C SER A 13 -38.39 -12.06 12.12
N GLY A 14 -37.22 -12.67 12.29
CA GLY A 14 -36.85 -13.99 11.75
C GLY A 14 -36.89 -14.21 10.24
N GLY A 15 -35.71 -14.52 9.68
CA GLY A 15 -35.58 -15.17 8.37
C GLY A 15 -34.15 -15.64 8.12
N GLY A 16 -33.74 -16.73 8.75
CA GLY A 16 -32.47 -17.41 8.49
C GLY A 16 -32.57 -18.41 7.34
N THR A 17 -31.46 -18.56 6.61
CA THR A 17 -31.16 -19.75 5.79
C THR A 17 -29.75 -20.23 6.12
N LEU A 18 -29.65 -21.55 6.25
CA LEU A 18 -28.56 -22.37 6.77
C LEU A 18 -27.57 -22.69 5.65
N ASP A 19 -26.26 -22.76 5.95
CA ASP A 19 -25.46 -23.97 5.70
C ASP A 19 -24.16 -23.96 6.55
N PRO A 20 -23.67 -25.10 7.07
CA PRO A 20 -22.57 -25.19 8.02
C PRO A 20 -21.29 -25.77 7.39
N SER A 21 -20.12 -25.32 7.82
CA SER A 21 -18.93 -26.18 7.96
C SER A 21 -17.89 -25.50 8.85
N ALA A 22 -18.00 -25.78 10.15
CA ALA A 22 -16.94 -25.61 11.11
C ALA A 22 -16.84 -26.92 11.88
N THR A 23 -15.74 -27.65 11.70
CA THR A 23 -15.33 -28.72 12.61
C THR A 23 -14.33 -28.16 13.59
N ASP A 24 -14.75 -28.14 14.85
CA ASP A 24 -13.95 -27.97 16.05
C ASP A 24 -12.80 -28.98 16.15
N ALA A 25 -11.66 -28.52 16.67
CA ALA A 25 -10.90 -29.27 17.68
C ALA A 25 -10.22 -28.29 18.64
N SER A 26 -10.87 -28.10 19.78
CA SER A 26 -10.44 -27.35 20.96
C SER A 26 -9.46 -28.15 21.85
N THR A 27 -8.70 -27.40 22.67
CA THR A 27 -8.09 -27.70 24.00
C THR A 27 -6.59 -28.04 23.98
N THR A 28 -5.70 -27.43 24.79
CA THR A 28 -5.79 -26.93 26.18
C THR A 28 -4.80 -25.78 26.51
N ALA A 29 -5.13 -25.03 27.58
CA ALA A 29 -4.51 -23.81 28.11
C ALA A 29 -3.23 -23.98 28.99
N GLY A 30 -2.57 -22.83 29.26
CA GLY A 30 -1.64 -22.56 30.38
C GLY A 30 -0.76 -21.33 30.09
N ASP A 31 -1.21 -20.10 30.37
CA ASP A 31 -1.02 -19.29 31.60
C ASP A 31 0.37 -18.64 31.79
N ALA A 32 0.33 -17.29 31.77
CA ALA A 32 1.05 -16.29 32.55
C ALA A 32 2.58 -16.06 32.50
N THR A 33 2.90 -14.80 32.16
CA THR A 33 3.93 -13.89 32.76
C THR A 33 5.41 -14.25 32.56
N THR A 34 6.26 -13.39 31.99
CA THR A 34 6.86 -12.20 32.63
C THR A 34 7.80 -11.49 31.64
N ALA A 35 7.90 -10.16 31.71
CA ALA A 35 8.99 -9.36 31.13
C ALA A 35 10.33 -9.63 31.87
N PRO A 36 11.49 -9.37 31.24
CA PRO A 36 12.22 -8.10 31.46
C PRO A 36 12.92 -7.63 30.15
N GLY A 37 13.52 -6.46 29.97
CA GLY A 37 14.09 -5.45 30.86
C GLY A 37 15.36 -4.93 30.17
N THR A 38 15.46 -3.62 30.02
CA THR A 38 16.55 -2.87 29.39
C THR A 38 17.83 -2.83 30.24
N THR A 39 19.01 -2.92 29.62
CA THR A 39 20.26 -2.29 30.12
C THR A 39 21.23 -1.99 28.97
N ALA A 40 21.93 -0.86 29.13
CA ALA A 40 22.78 -0.12 28.19
C ALA A 40 24.25 -0.65 28.13
N PRO A 41 25.15 0.00 27.35
CA PRO A 41 26.35 -0.61 26.76
C PRO A 41 27.59 -0.57 27.64
N ASP A 42 28.53 -1.48 27.40
CA ASP A 42 29.87 -1.47 28.01
C ASP A 42 30.97 -1.31 26.95
N THR A 43 31.76 -0.27 27.15
CA THR A 43 32.96 0.09 26.38
C THR A 43 34.19 -0.41 27.15
N THR A 44 35.04 -1.24 26.55
CA THR A 44 36.45 -1.32 27.00
C THR A 44 37.41 -1.54 25.84
N ALA A 45 38.49 -0.79 25.93
CA ALA A 45 39.54 -0.59 24.95
C ALA A 45 40.58 -1.72 24.96
N GLU A 46 41.14 -2.00 23.77
CA GLU A 46 42.41 -2.68 23.59
C GLU A 46 43.58 -1.79 24.04
N PRO A 47 44.66 -2.41 24.54
CA PRO A 47 45.97 -1.94 24.14
C PRO A 47 46.90 -3.06 23.68
N THR A 48 47.67 -2.66 22.66
CA THR A 48 48.83 -3.27 22.04
C THR A 48 49.85 -3.84 23.03
N THR A 49 50.50 -4.95 22.67
CA THR A 49 51.74 -5.40 23.31
C THR A 49 52.82 -5.74 22.31
N ALA A 50 54.02 -5.29 22.68
CA ALA A 50 55.24 -5.27 21.91
C ALA A 50 56.07 -6.55 22.09
N VAL A 51 56.92 -6.76 21.09
CA VAL A 51 58.03 -7.71 21.00
C VAL A 51 59.01 -7.59 22.18
N PRO A 52 59.55 -8.72 22.68
CA PRO A 52 60.88 -8.74 23.27
C PRO A 52 61.82 -9.75 22.58
N THR A 53 63.03 -9.28 22.30
CA THR A 53 64.23 -10.09 22.05
C THR A 53 64.83 -10.57 23.38
N SER A 54 65.39 -11.79 23.41
CA SER A 54 66.49 -12.18 24.31
C SER A 54 67.13 -13.51 23.90
N ASP A 55 68.46 -13.49 23.83
CA ASP A 55 69.40 -14.60 23.75
C ASP A 55 69.28 -15.61 24.90
N GLY A 56 69.75 -16.85 24.67
CA GLY A 56 70.34 -17.63 25.77
C GLY A 56 70.17 -19.15 25.74
N THR A 57 71.17 -19.83 25.17
CA THR A 57 71.75 -21.11 25.64
C THR A 57 70.87 -22.38 25.65
N THR A 58 71.01 -23.20 24.61
CA THR A 58 70.64 -24.61 24.59
C THR A 58 71.72 -25.44 25.30
N SER A 59 71.34 -26.13 26.39
CA SER A 59 72.20 -27.09 27.09
C SER A 59 72.06 -28.48 26.47
N THR A 60 73.11 -28.90 25.78
CA THR A 60 73.30 -30.26 25.27
C THR A 60 73.57 -31.22 26.44
N SER A 61 72.74 -32.26 26.57
CA SER A 61 72.94 -33.34 27.54
C SER A 61 73.80 -34.44 26.93
N THR A 62 75.06 -34.48 27.34
CA THR A 62 76.02 -35.55 27.05
C THR A 62 75.82 -36.69 28.05
N SER A 63 75.49 -37.89 27.57
CA SER A 63 75.61 -39.12 28.34
C SER A 63 76.78 -39.94 27.81
N THR A 64 77.81 -40.06 28.64
CA THR A 64 79.02 -40.85 28.43
C THR A 64 78.73 -42.33 28.63
N SER A 65 79.25 -43.18 27.74
CA SER A 65 79.58 -44.57 28.05
C SER A 65 80.91 -44.91 27.40
N THR A 66 81.90 -45.21 28.24
CA THR A 66 83.29 -45.55 27.91
C THR A 66 83.46 -47.01 27.51
N SER A 67 84.33 -47.30 26.52
CA SER A 67 85.49 -48.23 26.58
C SER A 67 86.11 -48.41 25.17
N THR A 68 87.31 -47.84 24.92
CA THR A 68 88.62 -48.52 24.64
C THR A 68 88.61 -49.46 23.42
N THR A 69 89.48 -49.40 22.39
CA THR A 69 90.93 -49.12 22.27
C THR A 69 91.34 -49.08 20.78
N ASP A 70 92.33 -48.24 20.43
CA ASP A 70 93.39 -48.32 19.37
C ASP A 70 93.01 -48.60 17.89
N PRO A 71 93.79 -48.10 16.89
CA PRO A 71 94.87 -48.97 16.40
C PRO A 71 96.14 -48.27 15.85
N GLY A 72 97.28 -48.86 16.16
CA GLY A 72 98.39 -48.99 15.22
C GLY A 72 98.12 -50.07 14.15
N THR A 73 98.49 -49.77 12.91
CA THR A 73 98.80 -50.66 11.77
C THR A 73 98.37 -52.14 11.89
N THR A 74 97.24 -52.49 11.29
CA THR A 74 97.01 -53.81 10.67
C THR A 74 96.10 -53.62 9.46
N THR A 75 96.33 -54.45 8.43
CA THR A 75 95.42 -54.76 7.32
C THR A 75 93.95 -54.52 7.67
N GLY A 76 93.27 -53.73 6.84
CA GLY A 76 91.86 -53.39 7.01
C GLY A 76 91.00 -54.63 7.25
N PRO A 77 89.86 -54.48 7.95
CA PRO A 77 88.97 -55.61 8.17
C PRO A 77 88.57 -56.16 6.81
N ALA A 78 88.96 -57.40 6.55
CA ALA A 78 88.32 -58.18 5.50
C ALA A 78 86.86 -58.26 5.90
N CYS A 79 86.04 -57.48 5.19
CA CYS A 79 84.61 -57.62 5.29
C CYS A 79 84.21 -59.05 4.89
N PRO A 80 83.23 -59.69 5.56
CA PRO A 80 82.70 -60.98 5.15
C PRO A 80 82.28 -60.96 3.67
N ALA A 81 82.61 -62.02 2.93
CA ALA A 81 82.13 -62.14 1.57
C ALA A 81 80.59 -62.18 1.57
N GLY A 82 79.95 -61.38 0.73
CA GLY A 82 78.50 -61.24 0.66
C GLY A 82 77.90 -59.99 1.32
N ASP A 83 78.65 -59.23 2.13
CA ASP A 83 78.18 -57.98 2.76
C ASP A 83 78.39 -56.75 1.84
N GLU A 84 77.69 -55.65 2.10
CA GLU A 84 77.73 -54.42 1.29
C GLU A 84 79.16 -53.82 1.24
N GLY A 85 79.67 -53.60 0.01
CA GLY A 85 81.02 -53.08 -0.24
C GLY A 85 82.12 -54.13 -0.26
N CYS A 86 81.76 -55.42 -0.30
CA CYS A 86 82.68 -56.55 -0.06
C CYS A 86 82.66 -57.58 -1.19
N PRO A 87 83.67 -58.45 -1.33
CA PRO A 87 83.70 -59.42 -2.43
C PRO A 87 82.51 -60.37 -2.38
N CYS A 88 81.97 -60.74 -3.54
CA CYS A 88 80.85 -61.68 -3.60
C CYS A 88 81.21 -63.06 -3.03
N ASP A 89 80.29 -63.70 -2.32
CA ASP A 89 80.46 -65.10 -1.88
C ASP A 89 79.94 -66.04 -2.95
N GLY A 90 80.84 -66.56 -3.80
CA GLY A 90 80.48 -67.49 -4.87
C GLY A 90 79.54 -66.90 -5.93
N GLY A 91 79.55 -65.57 -6.12
CA GLY A 91 78.68 -64.84 -7.04
C GLY A 91 77.33 -64.43 -6.46
N ALA A 92 77.09 -64.70 -5.17
CA ALA A 92 75.92 -64.21 -4.43
C ALA A 92 76.32 -63.19 -3.38
N CYS A 93 75.36 -62.36 -3.00
CA CYS A 93 75.47 -61.38 -1.92
C CYS A 93 74.29 -61.57 -0.95
N GLY A 94 74.34 -60.94 0.22
CA GLY A 94 73.24 -60.92 1.18
C GLY A 94 71.96 -60.30 0.60
N ASP A 95 70.84 -60.48 1.30
CA ASP A 95 69.54 -59.97 0.88
C ASP A 95 69.60 -58.45 0.57
N GLY A 96 69.16 -58.04 -0.63
CA GLY A 96 69.20 -56.64 -1.09
C GLY A 96 70.47 -56.21 -1.83
N LEU A 97 71.42 -57.13 -2.05
CA LEU A 97 72.69 -56.85 -2.73
C LEU A 97 72.84 -57.68 -4.01
N VAL A 98 73.46 -57.11 -5.04
CA VAL A 98 73.87 -57.84 -6.26
C VAL A 98 75.37 -57.87 -6.40
N CYS A 99 75.86 -58.96 -6.99
CA CYS A 99 77.27 -59.09 -7.32
C CYS A 99 77.55 -58.39 -8.65
N GLU A 100 78.08 -57.17 -8.60
CA GLU A 100 78.51 -56.39 -9.75
C GLU A 100 80.02 -56.14 -9.66
N ASP A 101 80.77 -56.43 -10.72
CA ASP A 101 82.24 -56.29 -10.76
C ASP A 101 82.98 -56.96 -9.57
N GLU A 102 82.56 -58.18 -9.20
CA GLU A 102 83.10 -58.97 -8.07
C GLU A 102 82.91 -58.32 -6.68
N MET A 103 82.09 -57.27 -6.57
CA MET A 103 81.71 -56.63 -5.32
C MET A 103 80.20 -56.68 -5.10
N CYS A 104 79.81 -56.88 -3.86
CA CYS A 104 78.43 -56.76 -3.42
C CYS A 104 78.10 -55.28 -3.29
N VAL A 105 77.33 -54.80 -4.25
CA VAL A 105 76.75 -53.47 -4.25
C VAL A 105 75.26 -53.60 -3.93
N PRO A 106 74.62 -52.56 -3.36
CA PRO A 106 73.17 -52.50 -3.31
C PRO A 106 72.59 -52.85 -4.67
N LEU A 107 71.56 -53.70 -4.71
CA LEU A 107 70.72 -53.79 -5.91
C LEU A 107 70.35 -52.34 -6.24
N ALA A 108 70.72 -51.87 -7.44
CA ALA A 108 70.37 -50.52 -7.85
C ALA A 108 68.85 -50.48 -7.87
N ALA A 109 68.25 -49.87 -6.83
CA ALA A 109 66.81 -49.69 -6.71
C ALA A 109 66.33 -49.16 -8.06
N SER A 110 65.55 -49.98 -8.75
CA SER A 110 65.15 -49.74 -10.13
C SER A 110 63.65 -49.62 -10.14
N CYS A 111 63.19 -48.38 -10.21
CA CYS A 111 61.77 -48.12 -10.21
C CYS A 111 61.05 -48.77 -11.41
N GLY A 112 59.94 -49.45 -11.12
CA GLY A 112 59.05 -50.07 -12.09
C GLY A 112 59.28 -51.58 -12.29
N ASP A 113 59.89 -52.26 -11.32
CA ASP A 113 60.19 -53.71 -11.39
C ASP A 113 59.11 -54.60 -10.71
N GLY A 114 58.15 -53.96 -10.07
CA GLY A 114 57.03 -54.55 -9.34
C GLY A 114 57.34 -54.87 -7.88
N LYS A 115 58.44 -54.38 -7.32
CA LYS A 115 58.84 -54.58 -5.92
C LYS A 115 59.37 -53.28 -5.33
N VAL A 116 58.87 -52.94 -4.14
CA VAL A 116 59.34 -51.77 -3.36
C VAL A 116 60.70 -52.09 -2.74
N ASP A 117 61.76 -51.55 -3.33
CA ASP A 117 63.13 -51.69 -2.86
C ASP A 117 63.50 -50.64 -1.77
N PRO A 118 64.58 -50.83 -1.00
CA PRO A 118 65.01 -49.84 0.00
C PRO A 118 65.29 -48.47 -0.61
N GLY A 119 64.46 -47.48 -0.28
CA GLY A 119 64.55 -46.10 -0.78
C GLY A 119 63.39 -45.70 -1.68
N GLU A 120 62.54 -46.64 -2.07
CA GLU A 120 61.30 -46.43 -2.82
C GLU A 120 60.11 -46.30 -1.85
N ALA A 121 59.17 -45.40 -2.14
CA ALA A 121 57.91 -45.28 -1.41
C ALA A 121 56.85 -46.24 -1.96
N CYS A 122 56.87 -46.45 -3.27
CA CYS A 122 55.99 -47.33 -4.03
C CYS A 122 56.76 -47.96 -5.21
N ASP A 123 56.23 -49.04 -5.81
CA ASP A 123 56.63 -49.56 -7.12
C ASP A 123 55.43 -50.36 -7.67
N ASP A 124 54.91 -49.94 -8.83
CA ASP A 124 53.72 -50.52 -9.43
C ASP A 124 54.01 -51.41 -10.67
N GLY A 125 55.30 -51.66 -10.94
CA GLY A 125 55.76 -52.47 -12.06
C GLY A 125 55.81 -51.75 -13.40
N ASN A 126 55.74 -50.42 -13.41
CA ASN A 126 55.89 -49.62 -14.61
C ASN A 126 56.64 -48.28 -14.32
N THR A 127 56.84 -47.44 -15.35
CA THR A 127 57.53 -46.14 -15.20
C THR A 127 56.68 -44.99 -15.76
N VAL A 128 55.39 -44.99 -15.45
CA VAL A 128 54.40 -44.02 -15.92
C VAL A 128 54.07 -43.08 -14.76
N ASP A 129 54.29 -41.78 -14.96
CA ASP A 129 54.10 -40.79 -13.90
C ASP A 129 52.62 -40.45 -13.61
N THR A 130 51.68 -40.95 -14.40
CA THR A 130 50.25 -40.60 -14.33
C THR A 130 49.40 -41.66 -13.64
N ASP A 131 50.01 -42.57 -12.88
CA ASP A 131 49.31 -43.52 -12.02
C ASP A 131 49.73 -43.31 -10.56
N ALA A 132 49.37 -44.25 -9.68
CA ALA A 132 49.59 -44.09 -8.25
C ALA A 132 51.06 -44.08 -7.82
N CYS A 133 51.98 -44.49 -8.69
CA CYS A 133 53.40 -44.52 -8.41
C CYS A 133 54.21 -43.86 -9.53
N THR A 134 54.86 -42.73 -9.21
CA THR A 134 55.68 -42.02 -10.19
C THR A 134 56.87 -42.87 -10.67
N ALA A 135 57.45 -42.55 -11.82
CA ALA A 135 58.65 -43.21 -12.35
C ALA A 135 59.92 -43.00 -11.49
N ALA A 136 59.82 -42.16 -10.46
CA ALA A 136 60.82 -41.98 -9.42
C ALA A 136 60.56 -42.83 -8.16
N CYS A 137 59.54 -43.68 -8.18
CA CYS A 137 59.09 -44.52 -7.08
C CYS A 137 58.73 -43.72 -5.82
N ALA A 138 58.12 -42.56 -6.08
CA ALA A 138 57.45 -41.74 -5.09
C ALA A 138 55.94 -41.88 -5.25
N ASP A 139 55.22 -41.89 -4.13
CA ASP A 139 53.76 -41.85 -4.11
C ASP A 139 53.26 -40.64 -4.89
N ALA A 140 52.12 -40.79 -5.56
CA ALA A 140 51.35 -39.70 -6.15
C ALA A 140 51.13 -38.55 -5.14
N VAL A 141 51.35 -37.31 -5.57
CA VAL A 141 51.23 -36.10 -4.74
C VAL A 141 50.37 -35.09 -5.46
N CYS A 142 49.29 -34.68 -4.80
CA CYS A 142 48.44 -33.57 -5.23
C CYS A 142 49.21 -32.24 -5.25
N GLY A 143 49.10 -31.51 -6.36
CA GLY A 143 49.68 -30.19 -6.56
C GLY A 143 51.07 -30.21 -7.21
N ASP A 144 51.44 -31.30 -7.88
CA ASP A 144 52.72 -31.42 -8.59
C ASP A 144 52.61 -31.17 -10.11
N GLY A 145 51.38 -30.95 -10.59
CA GLY A 145 51.02 -30.62 -11.96
C GLY A 145 50.77 -31.85 -12.84
N ILE A 146 50.66 -33.04 -12.26
CA ILE A 146 50.50 -34.30 -12.99
C ILE A 146 49.25 -35.03 -12.52
N VAL A 147 48.14 -34.95 -13.26
CA VAL A 147 46.92 -35.70 -12.93
C VAL A 147 47.18 -37.22 -12.92
N GLN A 148 47.09 -37.84 -11.74
CA GLN A 148 47.30 -39.27 -11.55
C GLN A 148 45.98 -40.07 -11.55
N GLU A 149 45.81 -40.94 -12.55
CA GLU A 149 44.56 -41.66 -12.82
C GLU A 149 44.16 -42.57 -11.64
N GLY A 150 42.97 -42.32 -11.10
CA GLY A 150 42.38 -43.12 -10.02
C GLY A 150 42.91 -42.80 -8.62
N VAL A 151 43.85 -41.85 -8.50
CA VAL A 151 44.27 -41.25 -7.22
C VAL A 151 43.58 -39.91 -7.01
N GLU A 152 43.52 -39.09 -8.06
CA GLU A 152 42.98 -37.74 -8.02
C GLU A 152 42.10 -37.42 -9.24
N ALA A 153 41.25 -36.40 -9.10
CA ALA A 153 40.35 -35.95 -10.16
C ALA A 153 40.93 -34.81 -11.02
N CYS A 154 41.85 -34.04 -10.45
CA CYS A 154 42.55 -32.90 -11.06
C CYS A 154 43.90 -32.70 -10.36
N ASP A 155 44.78 -31.89 -10.95
CA ASP A 155 46.02 -31.35 -10.36
C ASP A 155 46.46 -30.15 -11.22
N ASP A 156 46.56 -28.97 -10.63
CA ASP A 156 46.96 -27.73 -11.30
C ASP A 156 48.38 -27.25 -10.93
N GLY A 157 49.13 -28.07 -10.20
CA GLY A 157 50.51 -27.82 -9.81
C GLY A 157 50.67 -26.89 -8.62
N ASN A 158 49.61 -26.68 -7.84
CA ASN A 158 49.69 -25.92 -6.61
C ASN A 158 48.75 -26.45 -5.51
N GLY A 159 48.56 -25.70 -4.44
CA GLY A 159 47.73 -26.11 -3.28
C GLY A 159 46.85 -24.98 -2.79
N ASP A 160 46.45 -24.10 -3.71
CA ASP A 160 45.37 -23.15 -3.54
C ASP A 160 44.05 -23.94 -3.63
N ASP A 161 43.05 -23.54 -2.85
CA ASP A 161 41.74 -24.19 -2.89
C ASP A 161 40.75 -23.39 -3.76
N ALA A 162 41.14 -22.19 -4.21
CA ALA A 162 40.28 -21.22 -4.89
C ALA A 162 40.44 -21.20 -6.42
N ASP A 163 41.17 -22.14 -7.01
CA ASP A 163 41.33 -22.33 -8.45
C ASP A 163 40.63 -23.62 -8.92
N ASP A 164 40.97 -24.11 -10.12
CA ASP A 164 40.28 -25.21 -10.80
C ASP A 164 40.39 -26.55 -10.03
N CYS A 165 41.34 -26.67 -9.10
CA CYS A 165 41.60 -27.88 -8.36
C CYS A 165 41.95 -27.61 -6.90
N SER A 166 41.16 -28.15 -5.97
CA SER A 166 41.45 -28.01 -4.54
C SER A 166 42.79 -28.66 -4.15
N SER A 167 43.35 -28.26 -3.01
CA SER A 167 44.54 -28.88 -2.38
C SER A 167 44.37 -30.35 -1.96
N MET A 168 43.14 -30.87 -2.07
CA MET A 168 42.80 -32.29 -1.91
C MET A 168 42.62 -33.01 -3.25
N CYS A 169 42.92 -32.33 -4.35
CA CYS A 169 42.79 -32.79 -5.73
C CYS A 169 41.40 -33.31 -6.09
N ALA A 170 40.40 -32.65 -5.49
CA ALA A 170 39.01 -32.67 -5.93
C ALA A 170 38.76 -31.48 -6.86
N LEU A 171 37.93 -31.73 -7.88
CA LEU A 171 37.45 -30.68 -8.77
C LEU A 171 36.67 -29.63 -7.97
N ALA A 172 36.75 -28.38 -8.41
CA ALA A 172 35.90 -27.30 -7.92
C ALA A 172 34.42 -27.74 -7.92
N SER A 173 33.73 -27.41 -6.84
CA SER A 173 32.35 -27.83 -6.59
C SER A 173 31.64 -26.79 -5.76
N CYS A 174 30.53 -26.32 -6.31
CA CYS A 174 29.64 -25.42 -5.60
C CYS A 174 29.10 -26.01 -4.29
N GLY A 175 29.03 -25.17 -3.26
CA GLY A 175 28.46 -25.49 -1.96
C GLY A 175 29.45 -26.12 -0.99
N ASP A 176 30.77 -26.01 -1.23
CA ASP A 176 31.81 -26.60 -0.38
C ASP A 176 32.44 -25.62 0.62
N GLY A 177 32.07 -24.34 0.52
CA GLY A 177 32.49 -23.24 1.38
C GLY A 177 33.72 -22.50 0.85
N VAL A 178 34.19 -22.81 -0.36
CA VAL A 178 35.37 -22.22 -0.99
C VAL A 178 35.00 -21.62 -2.33
N LEU A 179 35.10 -20.29 -2.44
CA LEU A 179 34.87 -19.59 -3.71
C LEU A 179 35.98 -19.90 -4.72
N GLN A 180 35.68 -20.71 -5.72
CA GLN A 180 36.62 -21.16 -6.76
C GLN A 180 36.52 -20.32 -8.06
N ASP A 181 37.51 -20.46 -8.97
CA ASP A 181 37.49 -19.74 -10.24
C ASP A 181 36.29 -20.16 -11.11
N GLY A 182 35.47 -19.18 -11.50
CA GLY A 182 34.23 -19.41 -12.26
C GLY A 182 32.95 -19.41 -11.41
N GLU A 183 33.05 -19.40 -10.09
CA GLU A 183 31.92 -19.24 -9.17
C GLU A 183 31.67 -17.76 -8.86
N ALA A 184 30.40 -17.36 -8.77
CA ALA A 184 30.04 -16.00 -8.38
C ALA A 184 29.87 -15.84 -6.86
N CYS A 185 29.54 -16.93 -6.17
CA CYS A 185 29.38 -17.09 -4.74
C CYS A 185 29.63 -18.56 -4.37
N ASP A 186 29.93 -18.83 -3.09
CA ASP A 186 29.84 -20.16 -2.47
C ASP A 186 29.59 -19.92 -0.98
N ASP A 187 28.53 -20.52 -0.44
CA ASP A 187 28.10 -20.34 0.94
C ASP A 187 28.20 -21.63 1.78
N GLY A 188 28.75 -22.70 1.19
CA GLY A 188 28.96 -23.99 1.83
C GLY A 188 27.72 -24.89 1.92
N ASN A 189 26.68 -24.63 1.12
CA ASN A 189 25.51 -25.51 1.08
C ASN A 189 24.85 -25.57 -0.34
N ASP A 190 23.78 -26.38 -0.50
CA ASP A 190 23.05 -26.59 -1.77
C ASP A 190 21.60 -26.00 -1.72
N ASP A 191 21.36 -24.98 -0.90
CA ASP A 191 20.04 -24.37 -0.65
C ASP A 191 19.79 -23.18 -1.58
N ASP A 192 18.96 -23.40 -2.60
CA ASP A 192 18.56 -22.35 -3.56
C ASP A 192 17.63 -21.26 -2.96
N THR A 193 17.57 -21.10 -1.63
CA THR A 193 16.71 -20.10 -0.95
C THR A 193 17.47 -19.10 -0.10
N ASP A 194 18.80 -19.06 -0.22
CA ASP A 194 19.67 -18.06 0.40
C ASP A 194 20.43 -17.24 -0.66
N ASP A 195 21.45 -16.50 -0.24
CA ASP A 195 22.19 -15.57 -1.08
C ASP A 195 22.95 -16.28 -2.24
N CYS A 196 23.15 -17.59 -2.18
CA CYS A 196 23.91 -18.36 -3.18
C CYS A 196 23.18 -19.62 -3.64
N LEU A 197 22.82 -19.67 -4.92
CA LEU A 197 22.20 -20.86 -5.51
C LEU A 197 23.18 -22.04 -5.53
N ALA A 198 22.68 -23.27 -5.54
CA ALA A 198 23.45 -24.51 -5.72
C ALA A 198 24.16 -24.62 -7.09
N THR A 199 24.02 -23.59 -7.92
CA THR A 199 24.72 -23.42 -9.21
C THR A 199 25.85 -22.38 -9.14
N CYS A 200 26.15 -21.87 -7.94
CA CYS A 200 27.15 -20.85 -7.65
C CYS A 200 26.92 -19.56 -8.43
N MET A 201 25.63 -19.27 -8.61
CA MET A 201 25.12 -18.01 -9.10
C MET A 201 24.49 -17.28 -7.91
N VAL A 202 24.75 -15.98 -7.83
CA VAL A 202 24.12 -15.12 -6.82
C VAL A 202 22.61 -15.11 -7.07
N ALA A 203 21.85 -15.24 -5.99
CA ALA A 203 20.40 -15.09 -6.01
C ALA A 203 19.96 -13.75 -6.62
N THR A 204 18.84 -13.75 -7.35
CA THR A 204 18.32 -12.55 -8.01
C THR A 204 16.82 -12.41 -7.83
N CYS A 205 16.41 -11.22 -7.42
CA CYS A 205 15.02 -10.76 -7.39
C CYS A 205 14.31 -10.90 -8.75
N GLY A 206 13.08 -11.40 -8.68
CA GLY A 206 12.17 -11.64 -9.80
C GLY A 206 12.31 -13.02 -10.44
N ASP A 207 12.97 -13.98 -9.78
CA ASP A 207 13.21 -15.33 -10.30
C ASP A 207 12.14 -16.36 -9.86
N GLY A 208 11.25 -15.95 -8.97
CA GLY A 208 10.14 -16.75 -8.44
C GLY A 208 10.46 -17.45 -7.13
N ALA A 209 11.61 -17.19 -6.51
CA ALA A 209 11.99 -17.69 -5.19
C ALA A 209 12.38 -16.54 -4.27
N VAL A 210 12.00 -16.63 -2.99
CA VAL A 210 12.39 -15.64 -1.99
C VAL A 210 13.70 -16.09 -1.36
N HIS A 211 14.75 -15.30 -1.55
CA HIS A 211 16.10 -15.56 -1.06
C HIS A 211 16.37 -14.85 0.28
N ALA A 212 16.53 -15.64 1.34
CA ALA A 212 16.61 -15.16 2.71
C ALA A 212 17.85 -14.30 2.97
N GLY A 213 17.66 -13.00 3.16
CA GLY A 213 18.75 -12.05 3.40
C GLY A 213 19.11 -11.19 2.18
N VAL A 214 18.66 -11.61 0.99
CA VAL A 214 18.72 -10.81 -0.25
C VAL A 214 17.49 -9.94 -0.38
N GLU A 215 16.31 -10.50 -0.10
CA GLU A 215 15.02 -9.84 -0.37
C GLU A 215 13.91 -10.21 0.61
N ASP A 216 12.86 -9.39 0.63
CA ASP A 216 11.69 -9.57 1.51
C ASP A 216 10.52 -10.29 0.81
N CYS A 217 10.47 -10.22 -0.53
CA CYS A 217 9.44 -10.82 -1.38
C CYS A 217 10.02 -11.17 -2.75
N ASP A 218 9.35 -12.07 -3.48
CA ASP A 218 9.61 -12.34 -4.90
C ASP A 218 8.32 -12.91 -5.50
N ASP A 219 7.85 -12.33 -6.60
CA ASP A 219 6.64 -12.76 -7.30
C ASP A 219 6.90 -13.28 -8.73
N GLY A 220 8.18 -13.47 -9.07
CA GLY A 220 8.66 -13.98 -10.35
C GLY A 220 8.56 -12.98 -11.50
N ASN A 221 8.47 -11.69 -11.20
CA ASN A 221 8.30 -10.66 -12.20
C ASN A 221 9.08 -9.36 -11.84
N ALA A 222 8.97 -8.31 -12.65
CA ALA A 222 9.70 -7.04 -12.48
C ALA A 222 8.76 -5.83 -12.66
N ASP A 223 7.54 -5.94 -12.18
CA ASP A 223 6.49 -4.93 -12.21
C ASP A 223 6.51 -4.17 -10.88
N ASP A 224 6.67 -2.85 -10.95
CA ASP A 224 6.72 -1.98 -9.76
C ASP A 224 5.32 -1.61 -9.26
N THR A 225 4.25 -2.26 -9.73
CA THR A 225 2.85 -1.87 -9.42
C THR A 225 2.03 -2.98 -8.76
N ASP A 226 2.69 -4.02 -8.24
CA ASP A 226 2.06 -5.12 -7.52
C ASP A 226 2.56 -5.23 -6.06
N GLU A 227 2.34 -6.36 -5.40
CA GLU A 227 2.70 -6.54 -3.99
C GLU A 227 4.22 -6.67 -3.77
N CYS A 228 4.98 -7.00 -4.83
CA CYS A 228 6.42 -7.15 -4.78
C CYS A 228 7.11 -6.40 -5.94
N PRO A 229 7.43 -5.11 -5.75
CA PRO A 229 8.13 -4.30 -6.74
C PRO A 229 9.45 -4.91 -7.20
N SER A 230 10.01 -4.42 -8.32
CA SER A 230 11.29 -4.94 -8.88
C SER A 230 12.52 -4.69 -8.00
N THR A 231 12.35 -3.98 -6.87
CA THR A 231 13.35 -3.83 -5.82
C THR A 231 13.37 -5.01 -4.84
N CYS A 232 12.35 -5.87 -4.87
CA CYS A 232 12.07 -6.97 -3.94
C CYS A 232 12.10 -6.58 -2.45
N LEU A 233 11.78 -5.31 -2.22
CA LEU A 233 11.34 -4.81 -0.91
C LEU A 233 9.82 -4.79 -0.93
N ALA A 234 9.19 -4.99 0.22
CA ALA A 234 7.74 -4.88 0.31
C ALA A 234 7.27 -3.52 -0.21
N ALA A 235 6.18 -3.51 -0.99
CA ALA A 235 5.53 -2.29 -1.47
C ALA A 235 5.30 -1.29 -0.32
N GLU A 236 5.72 -0.04 -0.52
CA GLU A 236 5.59 1.04 0.46
C GLU A 236 4.72 2.17 -0.09
N CYS A 237 3.88 2.72 0.78
CA CYS A 237 3.10 3.93 0.49
C CYS A 237 4.02 5.15 0.36
N GLY A 238 3.76 6.01 -0.62
CA GLY A 238 4.51 7.24 -0.87
C GLY A 238 5.71 7.06 -1.79
N ASP A 239 5.84 5.93 -2.49
CA ASP A 239 6.99 5.64 -3.36
C ASP A 239 6.79 6.09 -4.83
N GLY A 240 5.58 6.53 -5.17
CA GLY A 240 5.21 7.03 -6.49
C GLY A 240 4.50 6.00 -7.37
N PHE A 241 4.28 4.78 -6.89
CA PHE A 241 3.59 3.70 -7.57
C PHE A 241 2.32 3.33 -6.82
N VAL A 242 1.27 2.93 -7.54
CA VAL A 242 0.06 2.41 -6.90
C VAL A 242 0.09 0.89 -7.00
N HIS A 243 0.35 0.25 -5.87
CA HIS A 243 0.53 -1.20 -5.71
C HIS A 243 -0.81 -1.92 -5.63
N ALA A 244 -1.13 -2.69 -6.68
CA ALA A 244 -2.42 -3.33 -6.86
C ALA A 244 -2.74 -4.34 -5.74
N GLY A 245 -3.76 -4.02 -4.93
CA GLY A 245 -4.20 -4.88 -3.83
C GLY A 245 -3.50 -4.61 -2.50
N VAL A 246 -2.48 -3.75 -2.48
CA VAL A 246 -1.81 -3.26 -1.26
C VAL A 246 -2.41 -1.91 -0.85
N GLU A 247 -2.62 -1.00 -1.81
CA GLU A 247 -3.09 0.37 -1.54
C GLU A 247 -4.13 0.87 -2.54
N ALA A 248 -4.81 1.96 -2.17
CA ALA A 248 -5.86 2.57 -2.99
C ALA A 248 -5.37 3.80 -3.78
N CYS A 249 -4.29 4.44 -3.31
CA CYS A 249 -3.66 5.61 -3.91
C CYS A 249 -2.18 5.64 -3.53
N ASP A 250 -1.43 6.47 -4.25
CA ASP A 250 -0.07 6.88 -3.94
C ASP A 250 0.18 8.20 -4.69
N ASP A 251 0.75 9.20 -4.01
CA ASP A 251 1.15 10.47 -4.63
C ASP A 251 2.64 10.80 -4.45
N GLY A 252 3.45 9.78 -4.16
CA GLY A 252 4.90 9.83 -4.11
C GLY A 252 5.47 10.56 -2.91
N ASN A 253 4.70 10.71 -1.82
CA ASN A 253 5.18 11.29 -0.58
C ASN A 253 4.32 10.91 0.65
N ASP A 254 4.80 11.25 1.86
CA ASP A 254 4.15 10.93 3.15
C ASP A 254 3.35 12.11 3.76
N VAL A 255 2.77 13.00 2.95
CA VAL A 255 2.08 14.19 3.47
C VAL A 255 0.57 13.93 3.56
N ASP A 256 0.00 13.88 4.77
CA ASP A 256 -1.45 13.64 4.95
C ASP A 256 -2.38 14.80 4.48
N THR A 257 -1.86 15.79 3.75
CA THR A 257 -2.61 17.00 3.36
C THR A 257 -2.64 17.22 1.85
N ASP A 258 -2.36 16.19 1.04
CA ASP A 258 -2.50 16.18 -0.41
C ASP A 258 -3.31 14.95 -0.86
N ALA A 259 -3.01 14.34 -2.02
CA ALA A 259 -3.96 13.46 -2.70
C ALA A 259 -4.10 12.09 -2.03
N CYS A 260 -3.07 11.66 -1.32
CA CYS A 260 -3.03 10.37 -0.65
C CYS A 260 -2.46 10.54 0.76
N LEU A 261 -3.12 9.94 1.76
CA LEU A 261 -2.56 9.93 3.11
C LEU A 261 -1.34 9.00 3.17
N SER A 262 -0.45 9.20 4.15
CA SER A 262 0.65 8.29 4.50
C SER A 262 0.21 6.88 4.91
N THR A 263 -1.11 6.68 5.05
CA THR A 263 -1.75 5.38 5.29
C THR A 263 -2.34 4.76 4.03
N CYS A 264 -2.08 5.35 2.86
CA CYS A 264 -2.51 4.90 1.55
C CYS A 264 -4.03 4.81 1.37
N VAL A 265 -4.71 5.70 2.08
CA VAL A 265 -6.12 5.99 1.93
C VAL A 265 -6.24 7.26 1.11
N ALA A 266 -7.09 7.22 0.08
CA ALA A 266 -7.35 8.39 -0.74
C ALA A 266 -7.90 9.52 0.12
N ALA A 267 -7.38 10.73 -0.09
CA ALA A 267 -7.90 11.92 0.53
C ALA A 267 -9.41 12.05 0.35
N SER A 268 -10.09 12.44 1.40
CA SER A 268 -11.54 12.52 1.44
C SER A 268 -11.98 13.79 2.13
N CYS A 269 -12.91 14.46 1.50
CA CYS A 269 -13.60 15.61 2.04
C CYS A 269 -14.55 15.23 3.17
N GLY A 270 -14.61 16.10 4.18
CA GLY A 270 -15.37 15.88 5.40
C GLY A 270 -14.60 15.09 6.47
N ASP A 271 -13.29 14.95 6.37
CA ASP A 271 -12.44 14.26 7.35
C ASP A 271 -11.75 15.21 8.36
N GLY A 272 -12.01 16.51 8.22
CA GLY A 272 -11.48 17.57 9.06
C GLY A 272 -10.18 18.18 8.55
N VAL A 273 -9.66 17.78 7.39
CA VAL A 273 -8.34 18.20 6.88
C VAL A 273 -8.42 18.62 5.42
N VAL A 274 -8.32 19.93 5.16
CA VAL A 274 -8.26 20.44 3.78
C VAL A 274 -7.06 19.87 3.01
N GLN A 275 -7.31 18.97 2.06
CA GLN A 275 -6.24 18.38 1.24
C GLN A 275 -5.99 19.14 -0.07
N ALA A 276 -4.73 19.53 -0.29
CA ALA A 276 -4.31 20.41 -1.36
C ALA A 276 -4.54 19.78 -2.75
N GLY A 277 -5.36 20.43 -3.57
CA GLY A 277 -5.64 19.99 -4.94
C GLY A 277 -6.74 18.92 -5.05
N VAL A 278 -7.21 18.40 -3.91
CA VAL A 278 -8.38 17.52 -3.81
C VAL A 278 -9.63 18.34 -3.49
N GLU A 279 -9.51 19.29 -2.56
CA GLU A 279 -10.61 20.12 -2.09
C GLU A 279 -10.19 21.55 -1.75
N GLU A 280 -11.17 22.46 -1.68
CA GLU A 280 -10.96 23.87 -1.34
C GLU A 280 -11.36 24.20 0.11
N CYS A 281 -12.19 23.36 0.73
CA CYS A 281 -12.60 23.42 2.12
C CYS A 281 -12.88 22.01 2.65
N ASP A 282 -12.93 21.91 3.98
CA ASP A 282 -13.37 20.73 4.72
C ASP A 282 -14.01 21.22 6.03
N ASP A 283 -15.19 20.72 6.37
CA ASP A 283 -15.90 21.01 7.63
C ASP A 283 -16.30 19.75 8.43
N ASP A 284 -15.47 18.71 8.36
CA ASP A 284 -15.54 17.48 9.18
C ASP A 284 -16.84 16.69 8.96
N ASN A 285 -17.50 16.88 7.80
CA ASN A 285 -18.65 16.10 7.39
C ASN A 285 -18.96 16.20 5.86
N ASP A 286 -19.80 15.29 5.34
CA ASP A 286 -20.21 15.22 3.92
C ASP A 286 -21.54 15.98 3.59
N VAL A 287 -21.91 16.99 4.37
CA VAL A 287 -23.22 17.66 4.22
C VAL A 287 -23.12 18.82 3.24
N ASN A 288 -23.66 18.67 2.03
CA ASN A 288 -23.63 19.75 1.02
C ASN A 288 -24.54 20.97 1.30
N THR A 289 -24.91 21.23 2.55
CA THR A 289 -25.81 22.34 2.94
C THR A 289 -25.29 23.19 4.09
N ASP A 290 -24.05 22.93 4.55
CA ASP A 290 -23.37 23.73 5.56
C ASP A 290 -22.12 24.39 4.97
N ALA A 291 -21.02 24.47 5.72
CA ALA A 291 -19.94 25.41 5.41
C ALA A 291 -19.09 24.98 4.22
N CYS A 292 -19.10 23.68 3.88
CA CYS A 292 -18.40 23.12 2.75
C CYS A 292 -19.32 22.25 1.89
N ALA A 293 -19.69 22.74 0.69
CA ALA A 293 -20.57 22.01 -0.21
C ALA A 293 -19.76 21.41 -1.37
N ALA A 294 -19.85 20.09 -1.54
CA ALA A 294 -19.11 19.35 -2.57
C ALA A 294 -17.61 19.70 -2.58
N CYS A 295 -17.04 19.91 -1.39
CA CYS A 295 -15.60 20.14 -1.17
C CYS A 295 -15.10 21.44 -1.80
N LYS A 296 -16.04 22.38 -1.99
CA LYS A 296 -15.81 23.72 -2.50
C LYS A 296 -16.33 24.74 -1.53
N THR A 297 -15.59 25.85 -1.45
CA THR A 297 -16.06 26.99 -0.69
C THR A 297 -17.34 27.52 -1.31
N ALA A 298 -18.23 28.03 -0.46
CA ALA A 298 -19.49 28.63 -0.85
C ALA A 298 -19.36 29.59 -2.04
N GLU A 299 -19.99 29.25 -3.16
CA GLU A 299 -20.08 30.12 -4.34
C GLU A 299 -21.54 30.36 -4.71
N CYS A 300 -21.90 31.63 -4.80
CA CYS A 300 -23.25 32.00 -5.21
C CYS A 300 -23.57 31.48 -6.62
N GLY A 301 -24.68 30.75 -6.74
CA GLY A 301 -25.16 30.14 -7.96
C GLY A 301 -24.63 28.72 -8.22
N ASP A 302 -24.13 28.01 -7.21
CA ASP A 302 -23.60 26.65 -7.34
C ASP A 302 -24.67 25.55 -7.17
N GLY A 303 -25.90 25.94 -6.81
CA GLY A 303 -27.06 25.07 -6.64
C GLY A 303 -27.25 24.53 -5.22
N PHE A 304 -26.37 24.85 -4.29
CA PHE A 304 -26.45 24.46 -2.88
C PHE A 304 -26.73 25.70 -2.04
N VAL A 305 -27.37 25.53 -0.88
CA VAL A 305 -27.55 26.65 0.08
C VAL A 305 -26.69 26.35 1.28
N GLN A 306 -25.55 27.05 1.40
CA GLN A 306 -24.59 26.88 2.49
C GLN A 306 -24.97 27.72 3.72
N ALA A 307 -25.32 27.03 4.80
CA ALA A 307 -25.79 27.66 6.02
C ALA A 307 -24.78 28.67 6.61
N GLY A 308 -25.17 29.95 6.62
CA GLY A 308 -24.36 31.02 7.20
C GLY A 308 -23.39 31.70 6.23
N ALA A 309 -23.19 31.16 5.03
CA ALA A 309 -22.52 31.83 3.92
C ALA A 309 -23.52 32.59 3.04
N GLU A 310 -24.68 31.99 2.77
CA GLU A 310 -25.71 32.52 1.88
C GLU A 310 -27.14 32.31 2.39
N GLN A 311 -28.09 33.06 1.83
CA GLN A 311 -29.50 33.01 2.21
C GLN A 311 -30.39 32.24 1.22
N CYS A 312 -29.92 32.11 -0.02
CA CYS A 312 -30.53 31.38 -1.11
C CYS A 312 -29.45 31.02 -2.13
N ASP A 313 -29.79 30.12 -3.04
CA ASP A 313 -29.05 29.79 -4.24
C ASP A 313 -30.06 29.21 -5.25
N ASP A 314 -30.05 29.72 -6.48
CA ASP A 314 -30.94 29.26 -7.56
C ASP A 314 -30.17 28.65 -8.74
N GLY A 315 -28.92 28.25 -8.51
CA GLY A 315 -28.04 27.59 -9.47
C GLY A 315 -27.46 28.52 -10.53
N ASN A 316 -27.54 29.84 -10.34
CA ASN A 316 -26.86 30.82 -11.18
C ASN A 316 -26.62 32.17 -10.46
N VAL A 317 -25.94 33.12 -11.11
CA VAL A 317 -25.59 34.45 -10.55
C VAL A 317 -26.43 35.60 -11.13
N VAL A 318 -27.54 35.29 -11.80
CA VAL A 318 -28.50 36.29 -12.24
C VAL A 318 -29.28 36.75 -11.01
N GLY A 319 -29.50 38.06 -10.89
CA GLY A 319 -30.31 38.61 -9.81
C GLY A 319 -31.78 38.66 -10.21
N GLY A 320 -32.67 38.28 -9.30
CA GLY A 320 -34.11 38.48 -9.43
C GLY A 320 -34.90 37.28 -9.98
N ASP A 321 -34.25 36.15 -10.20
CA ASP A 321 -34.86 34.88 -10.64
C ASP A 321 -34.95 33.80 -9.56
N GLY A 322 -34.59 34.13 -8.32
CA GLY A 322 -34.62 33.21 -7.19
C GLY A 322 -33.71 33.67 -6.06
N CYS A 323 -32.54 34.11 -6.45
CA CYS A 323 -31.57 34.72 -5.57
C CYS A 323 -31.07 36.04 -6.18
N GLU A 324 -30.51 36.93 -5.36
CA GLU A 324 -29.74 38.04 -5.91
C GLU A 324 -28.34 37.54 -6.25
N ALA A 325 -27.62 38.25 -7.13
CA ALA A 325 -26.26 37.89 -7.52
C ALA A 325 -25.23 37.90 -6.36
N ASP A 326 -25.62 38.41 -5.18
CA ASP A 326 -24.84 38.39 -3.94
C ASP A 326 -25.35 37.36 -2.92
N CYS A 327 -26.17 36.41 -3.39
CA CYS A 327 -26.78 35.34 -2.62
C CYS A 327 -27.58 35.78 -1.38
N THR A 328 -28.10 36.99 -1.46
CA THR A 328 -29.15 37.47 -0.59
C THR A 328 -30.51 37.15 -1.20
N LEU A 329 -31.49 36.93 -0.32
CA LEU A 329 -32.86 36.72 -0.73
C LEU A 329 -33.38 37.93 -1.52
N ALA A 330 -33.71 37.72 -2.80
CA ALA A 330 -34.29 38.75 -3.68
C ALA A 330 -35.61 39.32 -3.15
N CYS A 331 -36.30 38.59 -2.28
CA CYS A 331 -37.50 39.03 -1.59
C CYS A 331 -37.56 38.46 -0.17
N GLY A 332 -38.47 39.01 0.65
CA GLY A 332 -38.69 38.51 2.00
C GLY A 332 -39.32 37.11 2.03
N ASN A 333 -39.78 36.70 3.22
CA ASN A 333 -40.51 35.45 3.41
C ASN A 333 -42.02 35.65 3.63
N ASP A 334 -42.47 36.91 3.70
CA ASP A 334 -43.86 37.28 3.95
C ASP A 334 -44.49 37.91 2.71
N CYS A 335 -45.40 37.16 2.08
CA CYS A 335 -46.07 37.60 0.86
C CYS A 335 -46.91 38.87 1.05
N TRP A 336 -47.28 39.23 2.28
CA TRP A 336 -48.01 40.47 2.60
C TRP A 336 -47.08 41.60 3.08
N GLY A 337 -45.85 41.24 3.46
CA GLY A 337 -44.80 42.13 3.92
C GLY A 337 -44.28 43.04 2.81
N GLU A 338 -43.52 44.06 3.21
CA GLU A 338 -42.99 45.06 2.28
C GLU A 338 -42.05 44.44 1.22
N ALA A 339 -41.26 43.45 1.64
CA ALA A 339 -40.30 42.74 0.81
C ALA A 339 -40.91 41.60 -0.03
N GLY A 340 -42.21 41.31 0.11
CA GLY A 340 -42.86 40.19 -0.58
C GLY A 340 -42.32 38.82 -0.19
N CYS A 341 -42.60 37.81 -1.01
CA CYS A 341 -42.14 36.44 -0.86
C CYS A 341 -41.80 35.78 -2.19
N MET A 342 -40.93 34.78 -2.13
CA MET A 342 -40.60 33.95 -3.28
C MET A 342 -41.65 32.88 -3.58
N THR A 343 -41.98 32.71 -4.85
CA THR A 343 -42.75 31.59 -5.38
C THR A 343 -41.86 30.40 -5.74
N ALA A 344 -42.44 29.22 -5.94
CA ALA A 344 -41.70 28.04 -6.37
C ALA A 344 -41.10 28.17 -7.80
N GLY A 345 -41.62 29.10 -8.60
CA GLY A 345 -41.10 29.42 -9.94
C GLY A 345 -40.03 30.52 -9.95
N GLY A 346 -39.39 30.82 -8.81
CA GLY A 346 -38.31 31.83 -8.72
C GLY A 346 -38.77 33.29 -8.65
N ARG A 347 -40.06 33.55 -8.83
CA ARG A 347 -40.57 34.93 -8.91
C ARG A 347 -40.83 35.51 -7.53
N CYS A 348 -40.38 36.75 -7.31
CA CYS A 348 -40.72 37.52 -6.13
C CYS A 348 -42.10 38.16 -6.27
N ILE A 349 -43.06 37.71 -5.47
CA ILE A 349 -44.43 38.24 -5.47
C ILE A 349 -44.80 38.92 -4.16
N ARG A 350 -45.75 39.85 -4.23
CA ARG A 350 -46.38 40.47 -3.08
C ARG A 350 -47.89 40.51 -3.26
N PHE A 351 -48.61 40.08 -2.24
CA PHE A 351 -50.05 40.21 -2.15
C PHE A 351 -50.44 41.56 -1.57
N THR A 352 -51.39 42.21 -2.23
CA THR A 352 -51.99 43.45 -1.74
C THR A 352 -53.51 43.30 -1.65
N CYS A 353 -54.07 43.80 -0.55
CA CYS A 353 -55.51 43.88 -0.28
C CYS A 353 -55.88 45.33 -0.01
N THR A 354 -57.11 45.73 -0.38
CA THR A 354 -57.64 47.07 -0.06
C THR A 354 -58.97 46.94 0.70
N PRO A 355 -59.25 47.80 1.70
CA PRO A 355 -60.54 47.80 2.39
C PRO A 355 -61.66 48.31 1.48
N GLY A 356 -62.80 47.60 1.53
CA GLY A 356 -63.97 47.83 0.69
C GLY A 356 -64.52 49.26 0.75
N ASN A 357 -64.41 49.97 -0.37
CA ASN A 357 -65.48 50.82 -0.88
C ASN A 357 -65.34 50.91 -2.40
N ALA A 358 -66.40 50.51 -3.09
CA ALA A 358 -66.47 50.35 -4.54
C ALA A 358 -66.36 51.68 -5.30
N SER A 359 -65.15 52.17 -5.55
CA SER A 359 -64.91 53.18 -6.60
C SER A 359 -63.47 53.13 -7.15
N ALA A 360 -63.34 52.64 -8.40
CA ALA A 360 -62.31 52.95 -9.41
C ALA A 360 -60.80 52.97 -9.09
N THR A 361 -60.34 52.68 -7.88
CA THR A 361 -58.91 52.43 -7.57
C THR A 361 -58.79 51.05 -6.96
N ALA A 362 -58.96 50.05 -7.83
CA ALA A 362 -58.57 48.68 -7.54
C ALA A 362 -57.04 48.64 -7.54
N CYS A 363 -56.40 47.98 -6.57
CA CYS A 363 -55.10 47.35 -6.80
C CYS A 363 -53.89 48.26 -7.18
N ASP A 364 -54.06 49.59 -7.27
CA ASP A 364 -53.09 50.52 -7.88
C ASP A 364 -51.84 50.81 -7.03
N SER A 365 -51.75 50.25 -5.83
CA SER A 365 -50.57 50.41 -4.98
C SER A 365 -49.89 49.08 -4.75
N CYS A 366 -49.36 48.46 -5.82
CA CYS A 366 -48.30 47.45 -5.69
C CYS A 366 -47.04 47.98 -4.95
N PHE A 367 -47.10 49.17 -4.31
CA PHE A 367 -46.07 49.73 -3.44
C PHE A 367 -44.69 49.80 -4.13
N GLY A 368 -44.69 50.16 -5.43
CA GLY A 368 -43.49 50.20 -6.27
C GLY A 368 -43.23 48.93 -7.07
N TRP A 369 -43.94 47.84 -6.79
CA TRP A 369 -43.91 46.59 -7.56
C TRP A 369 -44.86 46.69 -8.75
N GLN A 370 -44.72 45.78 -9.71
CA GLN A 370 -45.52 45.77 -10.92
C GLN A 370 -46.70 44.82 -10.77
N PRO A 371 -47.94 45.23 -11.14
CA PRO A 371 -49.08 44.33 -11.08
C PRO A 371 -48.91 43.21 -12.11
N ILE A 372 -49.15 41.98 -11.69
CA ILE A 372 -49.19 40.85 -12.63
C ILE A 372 -50.38 41.08 -13.56
N SER A 373 -50.13 41.05 -14.86
CA SER A 373 -51.14 41.21 -15.90
C SER A 373 -51.96 39.93 -16.07
N TYR A 374 -53.11 40.07 -16.73
CA TYR A 374 -53.94 38.91 -17.06
C TYR A 374 -53.20 37.91 -17.97
N ASP A 375 -52.36 38.42 -18.87
CA ASP A 375 -51.58 37.58 -19.79
C ASP A 375 -50.49 36.80 -19.05
N GLU A 376 -49.73 37.47 -18.18
CA GLU A 376 -48.74 36.83 -17.31
C GLU A 376 -49.39 35.73 -16.45
N TRP A 377 -50.53 36.05 -15.83
CA TRP A 377 -51.31 35.08 -15.07
C TRP A 377 -51.64 33.81 -15.87
N MET A 378 -52.19 33.98 -17.07
CA MET A 378 -52.70 32.88 -17.88
C MET A 378 -51.61 32.10 -18.62
N ASN A 379 -50.57 32.79 -19.10
CA ASN A 379 -49.65 32.26 -20.10
C ASN A 379 -48.20 32.12 -19.62
N GLN A 380 -47.83 32.72 -18.48
CA GLN A 380 -46.44 32.70 -17.98
C GLN A 380 -46.26 31.91 -16.68
N GLY A 381 -47.22 31.06 -16.30
CA GLY A 381 -47.09 30.16 -15.14
C GLY A 381 -47.45 30.78 -13.79
N TYR A 382 -47.60 32.11 -13.68
CA TYR A 382 -47.95 32.79 -12.42
C TYR A 382 -49.19 32.23 -11.76
N CYS A 383 -50.20 31.83 -12.53
CA CYS A 383 -51.40 31.28 -11.94
C CYS A 383 -51.14 30.03 -11.08
N SER A 384 -50.29 29.12 -11.55
CA SER A 384 -49.89 27.93 -10.78
C SER A 384 -49.06 28.34 -9.55
N ASP A 385 -48.06 29.20 -9.76
CA ASP A 385 -47.08 29.58 -8.75
C ASP A 385 -47.70 30.39 -7.60
N VAL A 386 -48.46 31.43 -7.95
CA VAL A 386 -49.17 32.30 -7.00
C VAL A 386 -50.25 31.51 -6.23
N THR A 387 -51.02 30.67 -6.92
CA THR A 387 -52.05 29.86 -6.26
C THR A 387 -51.42 28.86 -5.28
N THR A 388 -50.33 28.21 -5.68
CA THR A 388 -49.59 27.27 -4.83
C THR A 388 -49.02 27.97 -3.60
N LYS A 389 -48.36 29.13 -3.80
CA LYS A 389 -47.81 29.91 -2.69
C LYS A 389 -48.91 30.39 -1.73
N TYR A 390 -50.03 30.87 -2.25
CA TYR A 390 -51.17 31.28 -1.42
C TYR A 390 -51.70 30.13 -0.55
N ARG A 391 -51.84 28.92 -1.14
CA ARG A 391 -52.24 27.71 -0.41
C ARG A 391 -51.25 27.34 0.69
N GLN A 392 -49.95 27.45 0.42
CA GLN A 392 -48.90 27.21 1.42
C GLN A 392 -49.00 28.19 2.60
N VAL A 393 -49.18 29.49 2.32
CA VAL A 393 -49.24 30.54 3.36
C VAL A 393 -50.48 30.40 4.24
N HIS A 394 -51.64 30.08 3.66
CA HIS A 394 -52.92 30.07 4.40
C HIS A 394 -53.42 28.67 4.77
N ASN A 395 -52.78 27.61 4.31
CA ASN A 395 -53.19 26.22 4.53
C ASN A 395 -54.67 25.98 4.14
N THR A 396 -55.10 26.49 2.98
CA THR A 396 -56.49 26.39 2.49
C THR A 396 -56.58 25.68 1.15
N GLU A 397 -57.61 24.84 0.97
CA GLU A 397 -57.96 24.26 -0.33
C GLU A 397 -58.79 25.26 -1.14
N THR A 398 -58.33 25.66 -2.33
CA THR A 398 -59.13 26.53 -3.20
C THR A 398 -60.14 25.69 -4.00
N ARG A 399 -61.39 26.15 -4.14
CA ARG A 399 -62.47 25.37 -4.80
C ARG A 399 -62.38 25.50 -6.32
N CYS A 400 -61.45 24.73 -6.90
CA CYS A 400 -61.53 24.14 -8.24
C CYS A 400 -60.92 22.74 -8.09
N GLY A 401 -61.73 21.80 -7.58
CA GLY A 401 -61.33 20.55 -6.91
C GLY A 401 -60.07 19.88 -7.46
N GLN A 402 -59.08 19.67 -6.58
CA GLN A 402 -57.87 18.86 -6.76
C GLN A 402 -57.04 19.11 -8.04
N ALA A 403 -57.38 20.09 -8.84
CA ALA A 403 -56.74 20.34 -10.11
C ALA A 403 -55.97 21.68 -10.07
N PRO A 404 -54.77 21.76 -10.69
CA PRO A 404 -53.94 22.97 -10.71
C PRO A 404 -54.52 24.09 -11.60
N MET A 405 -55.74 23.93 -12.10
CA MET A 405 -56.22 24.70 -13.23
C MET A 405 -56.74 26.09 -12.84
N CYS A 406 -55.85 27.05 -13.07
CA CYS A 406 -56.13 28.31 -13.73
C CYS A 406 -57.38 28.21 -14.60
N CYS A 407 -58.40 29.02 -14.31
CA CYS A 407 -59.59 29.10 -15.14
C CYS A 407 -59.21 29.30 -16.60
N SER A 408 -59.70 28.44 -17.49
CA SER A 408 -59.41 28.53 -18.93
C SER A 408 -59.96 29.82 -19.56
N ASP A 409 -60.95 30.43 -18.93
CA ASP A 409 -61.58 31.66 -19.37
C ASP A 409 -62.24 32.42 -18.20
N PRO A 410 -62.50 33.74 -18.35
CA PRO A 410 -63.11 34.54 -17.28
C PRO A 410 -64.49 34.08 -16.82
N ALA A 411 -65.27 33.40 -17.67
CA ALA A 411 -66.61 32.92 -17.32
C ALA A 411 -66.55 31.68 -16.41
N SER A 412 -65.53 30.83 -16.58
CA SER A 412 -65.25 29.67 -15.72
C SER A 412 -64.81 30.06 -14.29
N CYS A 413 -64.46 31.32 -14.08
CA CYS A 413 -63.97 31.89 -12.82
C CYS A 413 -64.99 32.80 -12.08
N GLY A 414 -66.18 33.00 -12.66
CA GLY A 414 -67.19 33.94 -12.16
C GLY A 414 -67.99 33.39 -10.96
N GLY A 415 -67.36 33.30 -9.78
CA GLY A 415 -68.05 33.08 -8.51
C GLY A 415 -68.12 34.37 -7.67
N GLY A 416 -69.16 34.51 -6.85
CA GLY A 416 -69.49 35.75 -6.14
C GLY A 416 -68.54 36.20 -5.04
N ASP A 417 -67.58 35.38 -4.60
CA ASP A 417 -66.78 35.66 -3.39
C ASP A 417 -65.28 35.31 -3.62
N ASN A 418 -64.38 36.19 -3.16
CA ASN A 418 -62.90 36.06 -3.08
C ASN A 418 -62.15 35.65 -4.39
N ALA A 419 -62.12 36.56 -5.37
CA ALA A 419 -61.37 36.42 -6.63
C ALA A 419 -60.09 37.27 -6.67
N TRP A 420 -59.10 36.84 -7.46
CA TRP A 420 -57.88 37.61 -7.72
C TRP A 420 -58.08 38.61 -8.87
N HIS A 421 -57.32 39.70 -8.83
CA HIS A 421 -57.43 40.81 -9.77
C HIS A 421 -56.19 40.95 -10.65
N PHE A 422 -56.41 41.05 -11.96
CA PHE A 422 -55.35 41.27 -12.96
C PHE A 422 -55.80 42.27 -14.01
N HIS A 423 -54.87 43.00 -14.61
CA HIS A 423 -55.18 43.97 -15.66
C HIS A 423 -54.77 43.40 -17.03
N ASP A 424 -55.65 43.46 -18.03
CA ASP A 424 -55.34 43.01 -19.40
C ASP A 424 -54.81 44.13 -20.31
N GLY A 425 -54.48 45.29 -19.74
CA GLY A 425 -54.11 46.50 -20.47
C GLY A 425 -55.28 47.44 -20.76
N ALA A 426 -56.52 46.99 -20.60
CA ALA A 426 -57.72 47.81 -20.82
C ALA A 426 -58.76 47.72 -19.70
N ASN A 427 -58.90 46.57 -19.04
CA ASN A 427 -59.90 46.32 -18.01
C ASN A 427 -59.32 45.45 -16.89
N ASN A 428 -59.87 45.65 -15.69
CA ASN A 428 -59.66 44.72 -14.59
C ASN A 428 -60.41 43.40 -14.87
N ARG A 429 -59.68 42.31 -14.80
CA ARG A 429 -60.17 40.93 -14.91
C ARG A 429 -60.14 40.28 -13.53
N TYR A 430 -61.20 39.52 -13.25
CA TYR A 430 -61.31 38.73 -12.04
C TYR A 430 -61.07 37.28 -12.42
N VAL A 431 -59.93 36.74 -12.03
CA VAL A 431 -59.58 35.34 -12.28
C VAL A 431 -58.99 34.71 -11.04
N GLY A 432 -58.83 33.39 -11.05
CA GLY A 432 -58.36 32.61 -9.93
C GLY A 432 -59.48 31.89 -9.17
N PRO A 433 -59.12 30.86 -8.41
CA PRO A 433 -60.09 30.00 -7.76
C PRO A 433 -60.82 30.78 -6.67
N CYS A 434 -62.14 30.60 -6.56
CA CYS A 434 -62.88 31.05 -5.39
C CYS A 434 -62.22 30.39 -4.17
N LEU A 435 -61.63 31.22 -3.29
CA LEU A 435 -60.94 30.73 -2.10
C LEU A 435 -61.93 29.93 -1.26
N GLY A 436 -61.73 28.61 -1.23
CA GLY A 436 -62.61 27.65 -0.59
C GLY A 436 -62.21 27.43 0.86
N CYS A 437 -63.20 27.21 1.72
CA CYS A 437 -62.96 26.82 3.11
C CYS A 437 -62.73 25.30 3.17
N ALA A 438 -61.69 24.87 3.89
CA ALA A 438 -61.39 23.45 4.15
C ALA A 438 -62.36 22.90 5.21
N ASN A 439 -63.60 22.61 4.81
CA ASN A 439 -64.76 22.20 5.63
C ASN A 439 -65.64 23.39 6.03
N ASP A 440 -66.97 23.20 5.96
CA ASP A 440 -68.02 24.21 6.19
C ASP A 440 -68.00 24.89 7.58
N MET A 441 -66.99 24.61 8.42
CA MET A 441 -66.80 25.17 9.76
C MET A 441 -65.75 26.29 9.85
N ASN A 442 -65.01 26.60 8.77
CA ASN A 442 -63.96 27.62 8.84
C ASN A 442 -64.06 28.75 7.81
N CYS A 443 -65.22 28.95 7.18
CA CYS A 443 -65.52 30.22 6.51
C CYS A 443 -65.58 31.41 7.49
N THR A 444 -65.47 31.15 8.79
CA THR A 444 -65.44 32.17 9.85
C THR A 444 -64.09 32.85 10.06
N TYR A 445 -62.97 32.35 9.50
CA TYR A 445 -61.67 33.01 9.71
C TYR A 445 -61.43 34.21 8.77
N TRP A 446 -62.25 34.37 7.72
CA TRP A 446 -62.35 35.62 6.96
C TRP A 446 -63.67 36.37 7.22
N ASN A 447 -64.58 35.83 8.03
CA ASN A 447 -65.70 36.60 8.60
C ASN A 447 -65.28 37.61 9.69
N GLY A 448 -63.97 37.87 9.84
CA GLY A 448 -63.42 39.02 10.55
C GLY A 448 -62.95 40.15 9.64
N VAL A 449 -62.91 39.92 8.32
CA VAL A 449 -62.66 40.97 7.31
C VAL A 449 -63.95 41.21 6.53
N ASP A 450 -65.04 41.39 7.28
CA ASP A 450 -66.25 41.97 6.73
C ASP A 450 -66.89 42.92 7.74
N ASN A 451 -66.64 44.22 7.51
CA ASN A 451 -67.72 45.21 7.56
C ASN A 451 -67.75 46.00 6.22
N GLY A 452 -68.09 45.35 5.12
CA GLY A 452 -68.92 44.15 5.25
C GLY A 452 -69.23 43.26 4.08
N SER A 453 -68.61 43.41 2.91
CA SER A 453 -68.76 42.38 1.86
C SER A 453 -67.56 42.31 0.90
N TYR A 454 -66.53 41.53 1.25
CA TYR A 454 -65.45 40.99 0.40
C TYR A 454 -64.13 41.76 0.32
N THR A 455 -63.03 41.00 0.44
CA THR A 455 -61.65 41.42 0.20
C THR A 455 -61.17 40.84 -1.14
N ARG A 456 -60.58 41.66 -2.00
CA ARG A 456 -60.02 41.26 -3.29
C ARG A 456 -58.50 41.32 -3.22
N ILE A 457 -57.83 40.28 -3.72
CA ILE A 457 -56.37 40.15 -3.64
C ILE A 457 -55.75 40.44 -5.00
N THR A 458 -54.71 41.27 -5.00
CA THR A 458 -53.85 41.50 -6.16
C THR A 458 -52.52 40.82 -5.91
N ALA A 459 -51.97 40.15 -6.91
CA ALA A 459 -50.58 39.71 -6.90
C ALA A 459 -49.75 40.70 -7.72
N CYS A 460 -48.66 41.17 -7.12
CA CYS A 460 -47.68 42.06 -7.72
C CYS A 460 -46.33 41.34 -7.78
N GLU A 461 -45.48 41.67 -8.74
CA GLU A 461 -44.12 41.14 -8.87
C GLU A 461 -43.07 42.24 -8.78
N LYS A 462 -41.91 41.91 -8.20
CA LYS A 462 -40.73 42.78 -8.18
C LYS A 462 -40.08 42.69 -9.56
N MET A 463 -40.14 43.76 -10.35
CA MET A 463 -39.37 43.87 -11.61
C MET A 463 -37.93 44.28 -11.35
#